data_AF-A0A6P7YLM3-F1
#
_entry.id   AF-A0A6P7YLM3-F1
#
_cell.length_a   1.000
_cell.length_b   1.000
_cell.length_c   1.000
_cell.angle_alpha   90.00
_cell.angle_beta   90.00
_cell.angle_gamma   90.00
#
_symmetry.space_group_name_H-M   'P 1'
#
loop_
_entity.id
_entity.type
_entity.pdbx_description
1 polymer ?
#
loop_
_entity_poly.entity_id
_entity_poly.type
_entity_poly.pdbx_seq_one_letter_code
_entity_poly.pdbx_strand_id
1 'polypeptide(L)'
;MRAANSLCCSEEMSAATRQEVLSLYRKIFRIANKWQSLSGQREDVLKEKQYIVNEARTLFQKNKNLTDLELIKQCMEECEARIDIALHYRIPYPRPAEYNKTYII
;
A
#
# COMPACT_ATOMS: atom_id res chain seq x y z
N MET A 1 3.86 -12.81 -41.35
CA MET A 1 3.65 -13.41 -40.00
C MET A 1 4.41 -12.61 -38.94
N ARG A 2 3.83 -11.55 -38.38
CA ARG A 2 4.31 -10.92 -37.12
C ARG A 2 3.15 -10.16 -36.47
N ALA A 3 2.39 -10.87 -35.62
CA ALA A 3 1.37 -10.25 -34.75
C ALA A 3 1.24 -10.96 -33.38
N ALA A 4 2.10 -11.95 -33.07
CA ALA A 4 1.99 -12.73 -31.83
C ALA A 4 2.82 -12.18 -30.65
N ASN A 5 3.84 -11.35 -30.89
CA ASN A 5 4.74 -10.89 -29.82
C ASN A 5 4.21 -9.71 -28.99
N SER A 6 3.20 -8.97 -29.47
CA SER A 6 2.72 -7.77 -28.77
C SER A 6 1.71 -8.05 -27.66
N LEU A 7 0.97 -9.17 -27.74
CA LEU A 7 -0.08 -9.54 -26.77
C LEU A 7 0.49 -10.35 -25.59
N CYS A 8 1.52 -11.17 -25.81
CA CYS A 8 2.15 -11.98 -24.77
C CYS A 8 2.86 -11.11 -23.70
N CYS A 9 3.53 -10.03 -24.12
CA CYS A 9 4.20 -9.12 -23.20
C CYS A 9 3.24 -8.36 -22.27
N SER A 10 2.01 -8.02 -22.73
CA SER A 10 1.03 -7.32 -21.87
C SER A 10 0.43 -8.22 -20.78
N GLU A 11 0.26 -9.51 -21.06
CA GLU A 11 -0.28 -10.46 -20.08
C GLU A 11 0.77 -10.84 -19.02
N GLU A 12 2.03 -11.03 -19.41
CA GLU A 12 3.14 -11.26 -18.48
C GLU A 12 3.35 -10.06 -17.54
N MET A 13 3.30 -8.83 -18.07
CA MET A 13 3.42 -7.61 -17.27
C MET A 13 2.28 -7.45 -16.25
N SER A 14 1.05 -7.84 -16.62
CA SER A 14 -0.10 -7.85 -15.70
C SER A 14 0.07 -8.88 -14.57
N ALA A 15 0.57 -10.07 -14.88
CA ALA A 15 0.84 -11.11 -13.88
C ALA A 15 1.96 -10.71 -12.90
N ALA A 16 3.05 -10.13 -13.40
CA ALA A 16 4.14 -9.60 -12.57
C ALA A 16 3.65 -8.48 -11.65
N THR A 17 2.92 -7.50 -12.19
CA THR A 17 2.33 -6.38 -11.43
C THR A 17 1.39 -6.91 -10.33
N ARG A 18 0.56 -7.92 -10.63
CA ARG A 18 -0.32 -8.54 -9.64
C ARG A 18 0.46 -9.17 -8.49
N GLN A 19 1.58 -9.85 -8.78
CA GLN A 19 2.42 -10.45 -7.75
C GLN A 19 3.04 -9.39 -6.84
N GLU A 20 3.51 -8.28 -7.41
CA GLU A 20 4.08 -7.16 -6.66
C GLU A 20 3.04 -6.49 -5.75
N VAL A 21 1.85 -6.20 -6.27
CA VAL A 21 0.72 -5.66 -5.49
C VAL A 21 0.38 -6.57 -4.30
N LEU A 22 0.31 -7.90 -4.53
CA LEU A 22 0.03 -8.86 -3.46
C LEU A 22 1.20 -8.99 -2.47
N SER A 23 2.44 -8.83 -2.93
CA SER A 23 3.63 -8.78 -2.06
C SER A 23 3.57 -7.57 -1.13
N LEU A 24 3.25 -6.41 -1.69
CA LEU A 24 3.08 -5.16 -0.96
C LEU A 24 1.93 -5.25 0.06
N TYR A 25 0.80 -5.83 -0.34
CA TYR A 25 -0.31 -6.12 0.57
C TYR A 25 0.17 -6.95 1.77
N ARG A 26 0.85 -8.07 1.54
CA ARG A 26 1.38 -8.92 2.64
C ARG A 26 2.43 -8.21 3.49
N LYS A 27 3.26 -7.35 2.91
CA LYS A 27 4.24 -6.51 3.62
C LYS A 27 3.54 -5.62 4.66
N ILE A 28 2.41 -5.01 4.31
CA ILE A 28 1.62 -4.17 5.24
C ILE A 28 1.14 -4.98 6.46
N PHE A 29 0.63 -6.20 6.26
CA PHE A 29 0.20 -7.05 7.38
C PHE A 29 1.36 -7.49 8.28
N ARG A 30 2.55 -7.72 7.71
CA ARG A 30 3.76 -8.00 8.50
C ARG A 30 4.16 -6.79 9.34
N ILE A 31 4.04 -5.57 8.78
CA ILE A 31 4.28 -4.32 9.50
C ILE A 31 3.29 -4.16 10.64
N ALA A 32 1.99 -4.33 10.36
CA ALA A 32 0.95 -4.28 11.40
C ALA A 32 1.24 -5.27 12.53
N ASN A 33 1.62 -6.51 12.22
CA ASN A 33 1.94 -7.50 13.26
C ASN A 33 3.12 -7.08 14.16
N LYS A 34 4.16 -6.48 13.58
CA LYS A 34 5.37 -5.99 14.29
C LYS A 34 5.23 -4.58 14.84
N TRP A 35 4.09 -3.92 14.61
CA TRP A 35 3.90 -2.53 15.00
C TRP A 35 3.95 -2.35 16.52
N GLN A 36 4.52 -1.22 16.95
CA GLN A 36 4.55 -0.78 18.35
C GLN A 36 4.27 0.73 18.38
N SER A 37 3.38 1.17 19.26
CA SER A 37 3.08 2.59 19.42
C SER A 37 4.26 3.31 20.09
N LEU A 38 4.42 4.59 19.77
CA LEU A 38 5.35 5.48 20.46
C LEU A 38 5.01 5.61 21.95
N SER A 39 3.74 5.51 22.32
CA SER A 39 3.32 5.62 23.72
C SER A 39 3.71 4.40 24.56
N GLY A 40 4.04 3.28 23.91
CA GLY A 40 4.26 1.98 24.56
C GLY A 40 3.01 1.38 25.19
N GLN A 41 1.85 2.06 25.14
CA GLN A 41 0.63 1.59 25.74
C GLN A 41 0.01 0.48 24.90
N ARG A 42 -0.43 -0.58 25.57
CA ARG A 42 -1.03 -1.75 24.90
C ARG A 42 -2.27 -1.38 24.08
N GLU A 43 -3.10 -0.47 24.59
CA GLU A 43 -4.31 -0.03 23.89
C GLU A 43 -4.00 0.70 22.59
N ASP A 44 -3.01 1.59 22.60
CA ASP A 44 -2.60 2.35 21.42
C ASP A 44 -1.99 1.42 20.37
N VAL A 45 -1.13 0.48 20.80
CA VAL A 45 -0.60 -0.56 19.91
C VAL A 45 -1.74 -1.33 19.22
N LEU A 46 -2.79 -1.71 19.96
CA LEU A 46 -3.93 -2.44 19.39
C LEU A 46 -4.74 -1.57 18.41
N LYS A 47 -5.03 -0.32 18.78
CA LYS A 47 -5.78 0.63 17.93
C LYS A 47 -5.02 0.93 16.63
N GLU A 48 -3.72 1.18 16.72
CA GLU A 48 -2.85 1.47 15.59
C GLU A 48 -2.71 0.26 14.65
N LYS A 49 -2.53 -0.95 15.20
CA LYS A 49 -2.51 -2.19 14.41
C LYS A 49 -3.81 -2.40 13.65
N GLN A 50 -4.94 -2.24 14.35
CA GLN A 50 -6.26 -2.38 13.74
C GLN A 50 -6.48 -1.36 12.64
N TYR A 51 -6.00 -0.13 12.85
CA TYR A 51 -6.06 0.93 11.86
C TYR A 51 -5.30 0.56 10.58
N ILE A 52 -4.02 0.18 10.69
CA ILE A 52 -3.18 -0.24 9.54
C ILE A 52 -3.88 -1.34 8.73
N VAL A 53 -4.42 -2.36 9.41
CA VAL A 53 -5.10 -3.48 8.74
C VAL A 53 -6.38 -3.04 8.04
N ASN A 54 -7.23 -2.25 8.70
CA ASN A 54 -8.50 -1.80 8.14
C ASN A 54 -8.31 -0.89 6.95
N GLU A 55 -7.34 0.01 7.05
CA GLU A 55 -7.03 0.94 5.98
C GLU A 55 -6.46 0.20 4.76
N ALA A 56 -5.50 -0.70 4.95
CA ALA A 56 -4.96 -1.52 3.86
C ALA A 56 -6.08 -2.30 3.15
N ARG A 57 -6.99 -2.93 3.90
CA ARG A 57 -8.16 -3.61 3.31
C ARG A 57 -9.03 -2.67 2.51
N THR A 58 -9.31 -1.48 3.05
CA THR A 58 -10.17 -0.48 2.42
C THR A 58 -9.57 0.02 1.11
N LEU A 59 -8.29 0.40 1.11
CA LEU A 59 -7.61 0.93 -0.07
C LEU A 59 -7.46 -0.11 -1.17
N PHE A 60 -7.05 -1.34 -0.82
CA PHE A 60 -6.93 -2.42 -1.81
C PHE A 60 -8.30 -2.82 -2.38
N GLN A 61 -9.36 -2.78 -1.57
CA GLN A 61 -10.71 -3.05 -2.04
C GLN A 61 -11.23 -1.93 -2.98
N LYS A 62 -10.93 -0.67 -2.68
CA LYS A 62 -11.27 0.48 -3.56
C LYS A 62 -10.60 0.34 -4.93
N ASN A 63 -9.35 -0.10 -4.95
CA ASN A 63 -8.54 -0.22 -6.18
C ASN A 63 -8.67 -1.57 -6.90
N LYS A 64 -9.55 -2.48 -6.44
CA LYS A 64 -9.65 -3.85 -6.98
C LYS A 64 -9.95 -3.95 -8.48
N ASN A 65 -10.59 -2.92 -9.04
CA ASN A 65 -11.00 -2.85 -10.45
C ASN A 65 -10.05 -1.96 -11.28
N LEU A 66 -8.95 -1.48 -10.70
CA LEU A 66 -7.96 -0.67 -11.40
C LEU A 66 -7.19 -1.57 -12.38
N THR A 67 -7.23 -1.23 -13.66
CA THR A 67 -6.60 -1.99 -14.75
C THR A 67 -5.50 -1.23 -15.48
N ASP A 68 -5.42 0.09 -15.27
CA ASP A 68 -4.38 0.94 -15.83
C ASP A 68 -3.04 0.70 -15.11
N LEU A 69 -2.05 0.20 -15.86
CA LEU A 69 -0.74 -0.17 -15.33
C LEU A 69 0.02 1.02 -14.74
N GLU A 70 -0.11 2.21 -15.32
CA GLU A 70 0.61 3.40 -14.81
C GLU A 70 -0.01 3.88 -13.49
N LEU A 71 -1.35 3.85 -13.39
CA LEU A 71 -2.04 4.16 -12.14
C LEU A 71 -1.75 3.12 -11.05
N ILE A 72 -1.62 1.83 -11.41
CA ILE A 72 -1.25 0.78 -10.44
C ILE A 72 0.16 1.03 -9.90
N LYS A 73 1.14 1.32 -10.77
CA LYS A 73 2.51 1.66 -10.35
C LYS A 73 2.53 2.88 -9.43
N GLN A 74 1.84 3.95 -9.80
CA GLN A 74 1.73 5.14 -8.96
C GLN A 74 1.14 4.82 -7.59
N CYS A 75 0.07 4.01 -7.54
CA CYS A 75 -0.53 3.55 -6.29
C CYS A 75 0.44 2.72 -5.44
N MET A 76 1.28 1.89 -6.07
CA MET A 76 2.31 1.11 -5.37
C MET A 76 3.40 2.02 -4.79
N GLU A 77 3.95 2.93 -5.60
CA GLU A 77 4.96 3.90 -5.16
C GLU A 77 4.46 4.76 -3.99
N GLU A 78 3.23 5.26 -4.07
CA GLU A 78 2.62 6.01 -2.97
C GLU A 78 2.44 5.16 -1.71
N CYS A 79 2.02 3.90 -1.88
CA CYS A 79 1.88 2.98 -0.76
C CYS A 79 3.23 2.67 -0.10
N GLU A 80 4.31 2.52 -0.87
CA GLU A 80 5.66 2.36 -0.32
C GLU A 80 6.14 3.61 0.42
N ALA A 81 5.99 4.79 -0.19
CA ALA A 81 6.34 6.06 0.45
C ALA A 81 5.58 6.24 1.78
N ARG A 82 4.30 5.84 1.81
CA ARG A 82 3.48 5.90 3.01
C ARG A 82 3.97 4.93 4.09
N ILE A 83 4.36 3.72 3.72
CA ILE A 83 4.99 2.75 4.64
C ILE A 83 6.26 3.35 5.24
N ASP A 84 7.12 3.95 4.42
CA ASP A 84 8.40 4.51 4.86
C ASP A 84 8.19 5.66 5.85
N ILE A 85 7.25 6.56 5.57
CA ILE A 85 6.85 7.64 6.48
C ILE A 85 6.32 7.05 7.79
N ALA A 86 5.40 6.08 7.72
CA ALA A 86 4.82 5.47 8.90
C ALA A 86 5.89 4.80 9.78
N LEU A 87 6.85 4.10 9.17
CA LEU A 87 7.94 3.44 9.90
C LEU A 87 8.94 4.44 10.49
N HIS A 88 9.29 5.49 9.73
CA HIS A 88 10.26 6.51 10.16
C HIS A 88 9.73 7.33 11.34
N TYR A 89 8.48 7.79 11.25
CA TYR A 89 7.88 8.65 12.27
C TYR A 89 7.10 7.87 13.33
N ARG A 90 6.87 6.56 13.13
CA ARG A 90 6.03 5.71 13.99
C ARG A 90 4.60 6.24 14.14
N ILE A 91 4.05 6.79 13.05
CA ILE A 91 2.69 7.32 12.99
C ILE A 91 1.94 6.56 11.89
N PRO A 92 0.92 5.74 12.23
CA PRO A 92 0.20 4.95 11.23
C PRO A 92 -0.95 5.73 10.59
N TYR A 93 -1.41 6.80 11.23
CA TYR A 93 -2.51 7.63 10.78
C TYR A 93 -2.07 8.62 9.69
N PRO A 94 -2.98 9.02 8.78
CA PRO A 94 -2.75 10.16 7.92
C PRO A 94 -2.51 11.38 8.82
N ARG A 95 -1.47 12.17 8.50
CA ARG A 95 -1.28 13.44 9.22
C ARG A 95 -2.50 14.32 8.97
N PRO A 96 -3.02 15.00 10.01
CA PRO A 96 -4.01 16.07 9.81
C PRO A 96 -3.47 17.07 8.78
N ALA A 97 -4.31 17.47 7.83
CA ALA A 97 -3.95 18.32 6.68
C ALA A 97 -3.44 19.73 7.06
N GLU A 98 -3.32 20.04 8.36
CA GLU A 98 -2.80 21.32 8.88
C GLU A 98 -1.29 21.50 8.60
N TYR A 99 -0.56 20.42 8.33
CA TYR A 99 0.84 20.46 7.89
C TYR A 99 0.96 20.03 6.42
N ASN A 100 0.62 20.94 5.51
CA ASN A 100 0.67 20.74 4.07
C ASN A 100 2.03 20.21 3.57
N LYS A 101 2.02 18.99 3.02
CA LYS A 101 2.49 18.67 1.66
C LYS A 101 2.12 17.22 1.27
N THR A 102 1.11 17.12 0.42
CA THR A 102 0.94 16.20 -0.72
C THR A 102 0.84 14.68 -0.47
N TYR A 103 -0.18 14.10 -1.11
CA TYR A 103 -0.50 12.68 -1.34
C TYR A 103 -1.35 11.98 -0.27
N ILE A 104 -2.65 11.89 -0.56
CA ILE A 104 -3.57 10.89 0.00
C ILE A 104 -4.42 10.38 -1.17
N ILE A 105 -4.22 9.10 -1.55
CA ILE A 105 -5.26 8.23 -2.15
C ILE A 105 -6.27 7.81 -1.07
#